data_AF-A0AAE0ACS8-F1
#
_entry.id   AF-A0AAE0ACS8-F1
#
_cell.length_a   1.000
_cell.length_b   1.000
_cell.length_c   1.000
_cell.angle_alpha   90.00
_cell.angle_beta   90.00
_cell.angle_gamma   90.00
#
_symmetry.space_group_name_H-M   'P 1'
#
loop_
_entity.id
_entity.type
_entity.pdbx_description
1 polymer ?
#
loop_
_entity_poly.entity_id
_entity_poly.type
_entity_poly.pdbx_seq_one_letter_code
_entity_poly.pdbx_strand_id
1 'polypeptide(L)'
;MLTLAEFIRNMLQRWFHDRHRAAQSMRHQLTDVSHLVMLQQVEKCCYITVNPVDWNIFSVKRSGKQWTIDLARKTCICNKFQMHHFSCSHALVAARERNLDFTSLCSDYYKRQTLIDAYSVPIMHVSHPSSWVVPSDIAERGGFKSKDQETIRSPDGGSTCIIFREDNHPIV
;
A
#
# COMPACT_ATOMS: atom_id res chain seq x y z
N MET A 1 11.58 0.84 34.24
CA MET A 1 11.80 -0.11 33.14
C MET A 1 10.72 0.11 32.11
N LEU A 2 11.06 0.28 30.83
CA LEU A 2 10.08 0.25 29.75
C LEU A 2 9.55 -1.18 29.61
N THR A 3 8.24 -1.35 29.57
CA THR A 3 7.63 -2.66 29.30
C THR A 3 7.94 -3.10 27.85
N LEU A 4 7.87 -4.41 27.57
CA LEU A 4 8.04 -4.92 26.20
C LEU A 4 7.07 -4.24 25.21
N ALA A 5 5.84 -3.95 25.64
CA ALA A 5 4.85 -3.24 24.85
C ALA A 5 5.28 -1.81 24.52
N GLU A 6 5.84 -1.07 25.47
CA GLU A 6 6.37 0.28 25.23
C GLU A 6 7.58 0.26 24.31
N PHE A 7 8.46 -0.74 24.44
CA PHE A 7 9.59 -0.92 23.55
C PHE A 7 9.13 -1.15 22.10
N ILE A 8 8.20 -2.09 21.88
CA ILE A 8 7.63 -2.38 20.55
C ILE A 8 6.94 -1.14 19.99
N ARG A 9 6.14 -0.43 20.79
CA ARG A 9 5.47 0.81 20.38
C ARG A 9 6.47 1.86 19.91
N ASN A 10 7.52 2.11 20.69
CA ASN A 10 8.54 3.10 20.34
C ASN A 10 9.29 2.71 19.05
N MET A 11 9.56 1.41 18.85
CA MET A 11 10.16 0.90 17.61
C MET A 11 9.24 1.16 16.41
N LEU A 12 7.97 0.80 16.50
CA LEU A 12 7.01 1.00 15.41
C LEU A 12 6.78 2.48 15.11
N GLN A 13 6.65 3.33 16.14
CA GLN A 13 6.53 4.77 15.97
C GLN A 13 7.68 5.36 15.15
N ARG A 14 8.93 5.02 15.53
CA ARG A 14 10.13 5.46 14.79
C ARG A 14 10.11 4.93 13.35
N TRP A 15 9.81 3.65 13.18
CA TRP A 15 9.78 3.02 11.86
C TRP A 15 8.71 3.63 10.93
N PHE A 16 7.51 3.90 11.44
CA PHE A 16 6.45 4.60 10.71
C PHE A 16 6.88 6.03 10.34
N HIS A 17 7.42 6.77 11.31
CA HIS A 17 7.92 8.13 11.08
C HIS A 17 9.00 8.18 10.00
N ASP A 18 10.00 7.30 10.08
CA ASP A 18 11.11 7.26 9.14
C ASP A 18 10.63 6.90 7.72
N ARG A 19 9.66 5.97 7.59
CA ARG A 19 9.09 5.59 6.29
C ARG A 19 8.21 6.67 5.70
N HIS A 20 7.40 7.32 6.52
CA HIS A 20 6.61 8.47 6.08
C HIS A 20 7.53 9.59 5.57
N ARG A 21 8.57 9.93 6.34
CA ARG A 21 9.58 10.92 5.95
C ARG A 21 10.33 10.51 4.67
N ALA A 22 10.73 9.25 4.55
CA ALA A 22 11.38 8.74 3.35
C ALA A 22 10.47 8.84 2.13
N ALA A 23 9.20 8.43 2.23
CA ALA A 23 8.21 8.55 1.18
C ALA A 23 7.98 10.03 0.79
N GLN A 24 7.89 10.93 1.78
CA GLN A 24 7.82 12.38 1.54
C GLN A 24 9.08 12.97 0.89
N SER A 25 10.23 12.29 0.95
CA SER A 25 11.46 12.76 0.31
C SER A 25 11.68 12.22 -1.11
N MET A 26 10.90 11.23 -1.54
CA MET A 26 10.99 10.65 -2.90
C MET A 26 10.71 11.72 -3.96
N ARG A 27 11.43 11.66 -5.09
CA ARG A 27 11.36 12.68 -6.14
C ARG A 27 10.23 12.43 -7.13
N HIS A 28 9.92 11.17 -7.39
CA HIS A 28 9.03 10.75 -8.45
C HIS A 28 7.61 10.46 -7.92
N GLN A 29 6.62 10.43 -8.82
CA GLN A 29 5.25 10.04 -8.47
C GLN A 29 5.15 8.54 -8.13
N LEU A 30 5.99 7.72 -8.79
CA LEU A 30 6.22 6.33 -8.41
C LEU A 30 7.28 6.25 -7.31
N THR A 31 7.27 5.17 -6.54
CA THR A 31 8.38 4.84 -5.64
C THR A 31 9.67 4.69 -6.42
N ASP A 32 10.83 4.98 -5.81
CA ASP A 32 12.12 4.99 -6.52
C ASP A 32 12.40 3.65 -7.24
N VAL A 33 12.12 2.52 -6.59
CA VAL A 33 12.25 1.18 -7.20
C VAL A 33 11.32 1.03 -8.41
N SER A 34 10.06 1.46 -8.28
CA SER A 34 9.08 1.36 -9.36
C SER A 34 9.41 2.28 -10.54
N HIS A 35 9.96 3.46 -10.25
CA HIS A 35 10.48 4.37 -11.27
C HIS A 35 11.65 3.73 -12.04
N LEU A 36 12.59 3.07 -11.35
CA LEU A 36 13.68 2.35 -12.02
C LEU A 36 13.15 1.20 -12.89
N VAL A 37 12.19 0.43 -12.40
CA VAL A 37 11.53 -0.63 -13.19
C VAL A 37 10.82 -0.05 -14.42
N MET A 38 10.18 1.13 -14.29
CA MET A 38 9.58 1.84 -15.41
C MET A 38 10.62 2.16 -16.49
N LEU A 39 11.76 2.75 -16.10
CA LEU A 39 12.85 3.08 -17.03
C LEU A 39 13.36 1.84 -17.78
N GLN A 40 13.51 0.71 -17.09
CA GLN A 40 13.89 -0.56 -17.72
C GLN A 40 12.84 -1.08 -18.73
N GLN A 41 11.55 -0.81 -18.52
CA GLN A 41 10.53 -1.15 -19.51
C GLN A 41 10.57 -0.19 -20.71
N VAL A 42 10.86 1.09 -20.49
CA VAL A 42 11.05 2.09 -21.55
C VAL A 42 12.21 1.71 -22.45
N GLU A 43 13.34 1.26 -21.90
CA GLU A 43 14.49 0.78 -22.71
C GLU A 43 14.14 -0.42 -23.60
N LYS A 44 13.18 -1.25 -23.16
CA LYS A 44 12.70 -2.40 -23.95
C LYS A 44 11.75 -2.01 -25.07
N CYS A 45 11.37 -0.74 -25.20
CA CYS A 45 10.43 -0.27 -26.20
C CYS A 45 11.03 -0.13 -27.62
N CYS A 46 12.32 -0.39 -27.80
CA CYS A 46 12.99 -0.30 -29.09
C CYS A 46 12.47 -1.35 -30.10
N TYR A 47 12.46 -0.94 -31.38
CA TYR A 47 12.08 -1.79 -32.52
C TYR A 47 10.67 -2.39 -32.42
N ILE A 48 9.76 -1.64 -31.79
CA ILE A 48 8.35 -1.98 -31.66
C ILE A 48 7.55 -1.16 -32.66
N THR A 49 6.71 -1.82 -33.45
CA THR A 49 5.73 -1.17 -34.34
C THR A 49 4.36 -1.17 -33.67
N VAL A 50 3.70 -0.02 -33.62
CA VAL A 50 2.36 0.11 -33.02
C VAL A 50 1.34 0.42 -34.11
N ASN A 51 0.21 -0.28 -34.07
CA ASN A 51 -0.93 -0.01 -34.94
C ASN A 51 -2.16 0.17 -34.03
N PRO A 52 -2.77 1.36 -34.01
CA PRO A 52 -4.06 1.56 -33.36
C PRO A 52 -5.12 0.66 -34.01
N VAL A 53 -5.90 -0.04 -33.18
CA VAL A 53 -7.05 -0.86 -33.61
C VAL A 53 -8.35 -0.15 -33.25
N ASP A 54 -8.38 0.49 -32.07
CA ASP A 54 -9.47 1.33 -31.58
C ASP A 54 -8.88 2.39 -30.64
N TRP A 55 -9.70 3.28 -30.08
CA TRP A 55 -9.31 4.35 -29.19
C TRP A 55 -8.41 3.91 -28.03
N ASN A 56 -8.68 2.76 -27.42
CA ASN A 56 -7.87 2.21 -26.33
C ASN A 56 -7.20 0.87 -26.68
N ILE A 57 -7.40 0.35 -27.90
CA ILE A 57 -6.92 -0.96 -28.31
C ILE A 57 -5.81 -0.81 -29.34
N PHE A 58 -4.68 -1.46 -29.09
CA PHE A 58 -3.49 -1.37 -29.93
C PHE A 58 -2.96 -2.76 -30.27
N SER A 59 -2.54 -2.91 -31.51
CA SER A 59 -1.77 -4.06 -31.99
C SER A 59 -0.31 -3.68 -32.09
N VAL A 60 0.50 -4.27 -31.23
CA VAL A 60 1.94 -4.03 -31.15
C VAL A 60 2.70 -5.21 -31.75
N LYS A 61 3.64 -4.95 -32.65
CA LYS A 61 4.48 -5.96 -33.30
C LYS A 61 5.95 -5.77 -32.97
N ARG A 62 6.64 -6.88 -32.70
CA ARG A 62 8.10 -6.91 -32.51
C ARG A 62 8.64 -8.28 -32.92
N SER A 63 9.65 -8.29 -33.79
CA SER A 63 10.35 -9.52 -34.21
C SER A 63 9.41 -10.65 -34.67
N GLY A 64 8.42 -10.32 -35.52
CA GLY A 64 7.45 -11.27 -36.05
C GLY A 64 6.34 -11.70 -35.09
N LYS A 65 6.36 -11.27 -33.83
CA LYS A 65 5.30 -11.51 -32.85
C LYS A 65 4.39 -10.30 -32.72
N GLN A 66 3.13 -10.54 -32.36
CA GLN A 66 2.10 -9.52 -32.18
C GLN A 66 1.43 -9.67 -30.82
N TRP A 67 1.13 -8.55 -30.18
CA TRP A 67 0.37 -8.46 -28.94
C TRP A 67 -0.75 -7.44 -29.09
N THR A 68 -1.91 -7.78 -28.54
CA THR A 68 -3.02 -6.84 -28.39
C THR A 68 -2.98 -6.25 -26.98
N ILE A 69 -3.15 -4.95 -26.88
CA ILE A 69 -3.16 -4.17 -25.65
C ILE A 69 -4.49 -3.45 -25.58
N ASP A 70 -5.11 -3.47 -24.40
CA ASP A 70 -6.24 -2.60 -24.06
C ASP A 70 -5.79 -1.71 -22.90
N LEU A 71 -5.60 -0.42 -23.18
CA LEU A 71 -5.14 0.56 -22.20
C LEU A 71 -6.20 0.89 -21.15
N ALA A 72 -7.49 0.85 -21.51
CA ALA A 72 -8.58 1.14 -20.58
C ALA A 72 -8.74 0.02 -19.56
N ARG A 73 -8.64 -1.24 -20.02
CA ARG A 73 -8.70 -2.41 -19.14
C ARG A 73 -7.35 -2.77 -18.52
N LYS A 74 -6.28 -2.05 -18.87
CA LYS A 74 -4.90 -2.31 -18.45
C LYS A 74 -4.46 -3.76 -18.73
N THR A 75 -4.80 -4.28 -19.91
CA THR A 75 -4.47 -5.65 -20.31
C THR A 75 -3.52 -5.70 -21.51
N CYS A 76 -2.75 -6.78 -21.59
CA CYS A 76 -1.89 -7.10 -22.72
C CYS A 76 -1.79 -8.62 -22.86
N ILE A 77 -1.75 -9.13 -24.10
CA ILE A 77 -1.57 -10.56 -24.39
C ILE A 77 -0.29 -11.14 -23.75
N CYS A 78 0.73 -10.32 -23.47
CA CYS A 78 1.92 -10.79 -22.75
C CYS A 78 1.67 -11.14 -21.27
N ASN A 79 0.45 -10.89 -20.77
CA ASN A 79 -0.03 -11.12 -19.41
C ASN A 79 0.65 -10.29 -18.29
N LYS A 80 1.82 -9.71 -18.54
CA LYS A 80 2.58 -8.94 -17.53
C LYS A 80 1.83 -7.72 -17.01
N PHE A 81 1.06 -7.05 -17.88
CA PHE A 81 0.35 -5.82 -17.49
C PHE A 81 -0.72 -6.11 -16.42
N GLN A 82 -1.52 -7.14 -16.65
CA GLN A 82 -2.57 -7.58 -15.75
C GLN A 82 -2.01 -8.30 -14.51
N MET A 83 -0.99 -9.14 -14.67
CA MET A 83 -0.40 -9.91 -13.56
C MET A 83 0.34 -9.03 -12.54
N HIS A 84 1.11 -8.05 -13.00
CA HIS A 84 1.90 -7.20 -12.11
C HIS A 84 1.19 -5.88 -11.78
N HIS A 85 0.03 -5.61 -12.38
CA HIS A 85 -0.63 -4.30 -12.32
C HIS A 85 0.34 -3.14 -12.61
N PHE A 86 1.28 -3.38 -13.53
CA PHE A 86 2.35 -2.48 -13.93
C PHE A 86 2.55 -2.55 -15.43
N SER A 87 2.75 -1.41 -16.09
CA SER A 87 2.86 -1.35 -17.55
C SER A 87 4.03 -2.17 -18.07
N CYS A 88 3.74 -3.12 -18.97
CA CYS A 88 4.77 -3.79 -19.76
C CYS A 88 5.27 -2.89 -20.89
N SER A 89 6.41 -3.21 -21.50
CA SER A 89 6.95 -2.44 -22.63
C SER A 89 5.93 -2.25 -23.78
N HIS A 90 5.11 -3.25 -24.11
CA HIS A 90 4.08 -3.11 -25.15
C HIS A 90 3.01 -2.06 -24.79
N ALA A 91 2.59 -2.03 -23.52
CA ALA A 91 1.62 -1.06 -23.04
C ALA A 91 2.20 0.36 -23.01
N LEU A 92 3.49 0.50 -22.72
CA LEU A 92 4.18 1.79 -22.75
C LEU A 92 4.24 2.40 -24.15
N VAL A 93 4.52 1.60 -25.19
CA VAL A 93 4.51 2.15 -26.55
C VAL A 93 3.10 2.53 -26.99
N ALA A 94 2.08 1.71 -26.68
CA ALA A 94 0.69 2.06 -26.93
C ALA A 94 0.26 3.33 -26.17
N ALA A 95 0.70 3.50 -24.93
CA ALA A 95 0.43 4.68 -24.13
C ALA A 95 1.11 5.94 -24.69
N ARG A 96 2.32 5.81 -25.23
CA ARG A 96 3.02 6.89 -25.92
C ARG A 96 2.23 7.37 -27.14
N GLU A 97 1.67 6.46 -27.95
CA GLU A 97 0.78 6.82 -29.08
C GLU A 97 -0.46 7.60 -28.62
N ARG A 98 -0.92 7.36 -27.39
CA ARG A 98 -2.08 8.05 -26.78
C ARG A 98 -1.71 9.27 -25.94
N ASN A 99 -0.43 9.62 -25.86
CA ASN A 99 0.10 10.66 -24.98
C ASN A 99 -0.37 10.51 -23.52
N LEU A 100 -0.47 9.27 -23.04
CA LEU A 100 -0.81 8.98 -21.65
C LEU A 100 0.42 9.06 -20.76
N ASP A 101 0.23 9.57 -19.55
CA ASP A 101 1.24 9.45 -18.50
C ASP A 101 1.41 7.97 -18.12
N PHE A 102 2.64 7.48 -18.16
CA PHE A 102 2.96 6.10 -17.81
C PHE A 102 2.62 5.77 -16.36
N THR A 103 2.67 6.75 -15.45
CA THR A 103 2.33 6.52 -14.04
C THR A 103 0.84 6.17 -13.87
N SER A 104 -0.03 6.65 -14.76
CA SER A 104 -1.48 6.37 -14.73
C SER A 104 -1.81 4.90 -15.04
N LEU A 105 -0.89 4.21 -15.71
CA LEU A 105 -1.04 2.80 -16.08
C LEU A 105 -0.68 1.87 -14.91
N CYS A 106 0.13 2.33 -13.97
CA CYS A 106 0.51 1.56 -12.79
C CYS A 106 -0.62 1.54 -11.76
N SER A 107 -0.66 0.47 -10.96
CA SER A 107 -1.45 0.42 -9.72
C SER A 107 -0.97 1.46 -8.71
N ASP A 108 -1.89 1.93 -7.87
CA ASP A 108 -1.60 2.83 -6.76
C ASP A 108 -0.59 2.23 -5.78
N TYR A 109 -0.50 0.90 -5.68
CA TYR A 109 0.51 0.20 -4.89
C TYR A 109 1.95 0.69 -5.17
N TYR A 110 2.24 1.12 -6.39
CA TYR A 110 3.57 1.58 -6.81
C TYR A 110 3.79 3.10 -6.66
N LYS A 111 2.76 3.84 -6.24
CA LYS A 111 2.82 5.30 -6.13
C LYS A 111 3.36 5.74 -4.79
N ARG A 112 4.12 6.83 -4.82
CA ARG A 112 4.65 7.51 -3.63
C ARG A 112 3.52 7.94 -2.69
N GLN A 113 2.42 8.47 -3.24
CA GLN A 113 1.31 8.98 -2.43
C GLN A 113 0.71 7.88 -1.55
N THR A 114 0.55 6.67 -2.08
CA THR A 114 0.07 5.50 -1.32
C THR A 114 0.97 5.17 -0.14
N LEU A 115 2.30 5.30 -0.27
CA LEU A 115 3.21 5.13 0.86
C LEU A 115 3.09 6.26 1.88
N ILE A 116 2.90 7.50 1.44
CA ILE A 116 2.68 8.65 2.34
C ILE A 116 1.41 8.39 3.16
N ASP A 117 0.31 8.04 2.49
CA ASP A 117 -0.97 7.83 3.15
C ASP A 117 -0.92 6.65 4.11
N ALA A 118 -0.29 5.53 3.72
CA ALA A 118 -0.13 4.34 4.55
C ALA A 118 0.66 4.58 5.85
N TYR A 119 1.62 5.52 5.85
CA TYR A 119 2.44 5.84 7.03
C TYR A 119 2.12 7.19 7.66
N SER A 120 1.03 7.85 7.24
CA SER A 120 0.63 9.18 7.72
C SER A 120 0.13 9.18 9.18
N VAL A 121 -0.47 8.08 9.62
CA VAL A 121 -1.08 7.97 10.95
C VAL A 121 -0.02 7.64 12.00
N PRO A 122 0.19 8.51 13.00
CA PRO A 122 1.11 8.22 14.08
C PRO A 122 0.53 7.12 14.99
N ILE A 123 1.39 6.19 15.41
CA ILE A 123 1.03 5.24 16.47
C ILE A 123 1.02 6.01 17.79
N MET A 124 -0.15 6.16 18.42
CA MET A 124 -0.28 6.93 19.66
C MET A 124 -0.03 6.06 20.91
N HIS A 125 0.27 6.73 22.02
CA HIS A 125 0.31 6.06 23.31
C HIS A 125 -1.12 5.65 23.72
N VAL A 126 -1.31 4.41 24.14
CA VAL A 126 -2.57 4.00 24.75
C VAL A 126 -2.60 4.58 26.16
N SER A 127 -3.64 5.35 26.50
CA SER A 127 -3.74 5.96 27.82
C SER A 127 -3.74 4.88 28.93
N HIS A 128 -3.53 5.28 30.19
CA HIS A 128 -3.54 4.32 31.29
C HIS A 128 -4.90 3.57 31.34
N PRO A 129 -4.95 2.26 31.63
CA PRO A 129 -6.20 1.49 31.66
C PRO A 129 -7.32 2.11 32.51
N SER A 130 -6.95 2.82 33.58
CA SER A 130 -7.90 3.55 34.44
C SER A 130 -8.63 4.71 33.75
N SER A 131 -8.16 5.15 32.58
CA SER A 131 -8.78 6.20 31.77
C SER A 131 -9.61 5.64 30.60
N TRP A 132 -9.69 4.32 30.46
CA TRP A 132 -10.41 3.70 29.36
C TRP A 132 -11.91 3.72 29.66
N VAL A 133 -12.70 4.22 28.70
CA VAL A 133 -14.16 4.09 28.71
C VAL A 133 -14.48 2.76 28.05
N VAL A 134 -15.05 1.82 28.80
CA VAL A 134 -15.51 0.53 28.27
C VAL A 134 -16.96 0.68 27.84
N PRO A 135 -17.30 0.50 26.54
CA PRO A 135 -18.68 0.51 26.05
C PRO A 135 -19.57 -0.51 26.78
N SER A 136 -20.83 -0.14 27.03
CA SER A 136 -21.77 -0.91 27.85
C SER A 136 -22.01 -2.33 27.33
N ASP A 137 -22.05 -2.50 26.00
CA ASP A 137 -22.23 -3.79 25.31
C ASP A 137 -21.05 -4.76 25.55
N ILE A 138 -19.84 -4.23 25.76
CA ILE A 138 -18.65 -5.02 26.13
C ILE A 138 -18.65 -5.35 27.62
N ALA A 139 -19.10 -4.40 28.46
CA ALA A 139 -19.22 -4.60 29.91
C ALA A 139 -20.27 -5.67 30.25
N GLU A 140 -21.39 -5.71 29.53
CA GLU A 140 -22.49 -6.67 29.73
C GLU A 140 -22.13 -8.11 29.34
N ARG A 141 -21.15 -8.31 28.43
CA ARG A 141 -20.64 -9.64 28.05
C ARG A 141 -19.74 -10.29 29.11
N GLY A 142 -19.57 -9.65 30.28
CA GLY A 142 -18.98 -10.27 31.47
C GLY A 142 -17.45 -10.37 31.49
N GLY A 143 -16.74 -9.77 30.52
CA GLY A 143 -15.28 -9.83 30.43
C GLY A 143 -14.53 -8.74 31.20
N PHE A 144 -15.18 -7.63 31.54
CA PHE A 144 -14.57 -6.52 32.28
C PHE A 144 -15.56 -5.99 33.31
N LYS A 145 -15.53 -6.54 34.52
CA LYS A 145 -16.27 -5.97 35.64
C LYS A 145 -15.52 -4.75 36.15
N SER A 146 -16.05 -3.56 35.88
CA SER A 146 -15.62 -2.35 36.57
C SER A 146 -15.99 -2.47 38.05
N LYS A 147 -14.98 -2.33 38.92
CA LYS A 147 -15.03 -2.25 40.39
C LYS A 147 -15.03 -3.59 41.11
N ASP A 148 -13.83 -4.03 41.49
CA ASP A 148 -13.50 -4.37 42.87
C ASP A 148 -12.06 -3.93 43.14
N GLN A 149 -11.91 -2.96 44.03
CA GLN A 149 -10.64 -2.58 44.62
C GLN A 149 -10.27 -3.67 45.62
N GLU A 150 -9.61 -4.74 45.16
CA GLU A 150 -8.79 -5.57 46.04
C GLU A 150 -7.39 -5.73 45.46
N THR A 151 -6.41 -5.31 46.25
CA THR A 151 -5.00 -5.36 45.93
C THR A 151 -4.55 -6.82 45.91
N ILE A 152 -4.33 -7.39 44.74
CA ILE A 152 -3.64 -8.67 44.59
C ILE A 152 -2.48 -8.47 43.61
N ARG A 153 -1.25 -8.59 44.12
CA ARG A 153 -0.02 -8.58 43.32
C ARG A 153 0.18 -9.95 42.70
N SER A 154 0.25 -10.02 41.38
CA SER A 154 0.85 -11.16 40.66
C SER A 154 2.08 -10.70 39.86
N PRO A 155 3.10 -11.57 39.70
CA PRO A 155 4.49 -11.13 39.57
C PRO A 155 4.94 -10.62 38.18
N ASP A 156 4.10 -10.76 37.15
CA ASP A 156 4.55 -10.73 35.75
C ASP A 156 3.59 -10.03 34.76
N GLY A 157 2.47 -9.46 35.23
CA GLY A 157 1.91 -8.19 34.73
C GLY A 157 1.57 -8.00 33.24
N GLY A 158 1.33 -9.05 32.45
CA GLY A 158 0.97 -8.93 31.03
C GLY A 158 -0.47 -9.33 30.72
N SER A 159 -1.35 -8.38 30.36
CA SER A 159 -2.62 -8.67 29.69
C SER A 159 -2.63 -7.98 28.32
N THR A 160 -2.70 -8.76 27.25
CA THR A 160 -2.80 -8.26 25.87
C THR A 160 -4.26 -8.19 25.46
N CYS A 161 -4.72 -7.02 25.02
CA CYS A 161 -5.97 -6.87 24.28
C CYS A 161 -5.66 -6.16 22.95
N ILE A 162 -6.12 -6.76 21.86
CA ILE A 162 -6.00 -6.24 20.50
C ILE A 162 -7.31 -5.49 20.20
N ILE A 163 -7.22 -4.22 19.81
CA ILE A 163 -8.39 -3.45 19.39
C ILE A 163 -8.44 -3.44 17.86
N PHE A 164 -9.55 -3.94 17.29
CA PHE A 164 -9.91 -3.75 15.88
C PHE A 164 -10.69 -2.44 15.75
N ARG A 165 -10.44 -1.71 14.66
CA ARG A 165 -11.18 -0.49 14.30
C ARG A 165 -12.65 -0.84 14.01
N GLU A 166 -13.58 -0.01 14.46
CA GLU A 166 -15.02 -0.08 14.13
C GLU A 166 -15.34 0.29 12.66
N ASP A 167 -14.32 0.59 11.87
CA ASP A 167 -14.49 1.05 10.51
C ASP A 167 -14.42 -0.19 9.59
N ASN A 168 -15.58 -0.72 9.23
CA ASN A 168 -15.77 -1.88 8.36
C ASN A 168 -15.34 -1.64 6.88
N HIS A 169 -14.17 -1.02 6.66
CA HIS A 169 -13.57 -0.84 5.35
C HIS A 169 -12.39 -1.81 5.17
N PRO A 170 -12.35 -2.56 4.05
CA PRO A 170 -11.25 -3.47 3.78
C PRO A 170 -9.96 -2.69 3.56
N ILE A 171 -8.91 -3.11 4.26
CA ILE A 171 -7.53 -2.73 3.97
C ILE A 171 -7.15 -3.49 2.71
N VAL A 172 -7.11 -2.79 1.57
CA VAL A 172 -6.49 -3.27 0.32
C VAL A 172 -5.12 -2.62 0.20
#